data_AF-A0A5J4SJV3-F1
#
_entry.id   AF-A0A5J4SJV3-F1
#
_cell.length_a   1.000
_cell.length_b   1.000
_cell.length_c   1.000
_cell.angle_alpha   90.00
_cell.angle_beta   90.00
_cell.angle_gamma   90.00
#
_symmetry.space_group_name_H-M   'P 1'
#
loop_
_entity.id
_entity.type
_entity.pdbx_description
1 polymer ?
#
loop_
_entity_poly.entity_id
_entity_poly.type
_entity_poly.pdbx_seq_one_letter_code
_entity_poly.pdbx_strand_id
1 'polypeptide(L)'
;MTKVVEWCKLGIAGEYVKGNYSDGISNQHDLEGIPMNSTTFNQSSSAQICDQQNYLQTYWDQPKGSIWHVSNRNVTPTGNDLPGCALVGNPCNTIEYAFKQISLEKEFSETATTSEKRIGITEYGFDLNSPIQFKSSSSYSIVIKIMKQLYGTDEQMAEQAELKLNKGGDASLIEIGKQGWISAIEGIKLSINGIIIITDQSKLTIPIINIYNSNSQLDLNSVTFSGINLSPTSEAKGIIHININNQQFNLFNCTFEDIEIENKGGNVIRLLNEDESNYSAIFK
;
A
#
# COMPACT_ATOMS: atom_id res chain seq x y z
N MET A 1 26.31 -16.53 -13.64
CA MET A 1 25.24 -15.55 -13.94
C MET A 1 25.44 -14.42 -12.93
N THR A 2 26.07 -13.29 -13.30
CA THR A 2 26.41 -12.21 -12.34
C THR A 2 25.20 -11.44 -11.80
N LYS A 3 24.02 -11.77 -12.32
CA LYS A 3 22.77 -11.04 -12.10
C LYS A 3 21.78 -11.81 -11.23
N VAL A 4 22.21 -12.85 -10.51
CA VAL A 4 21.28 -13.62 -9.65
C VAL A 4 20.60 -12.71 -8.63
N VAL A 5 21.32 -11.74 -8.07
CA VAL A 5 20.77 -10.74 -7.14
C VAL A 5 19.74 -9.85 -7.83
N GLU A 6 20.05 -9.33 -9.02
CA GLU A 6 19.11 -8.53 -9.82
C GLU A 6 17.85 -9.35 -10.17
N TRP A 7 18.02 -10.61 -10.58
CA TRP A 7 16.93 -11.49 -10.93
C TRP A 7 16.05 -11.83 -9.72
N CYS A 8 16.65 -12.06 -8.56
CA CYS A 8 15.92 -12.25 -7.30
C CYS A 8 15.14 -11.00 -6.91
N LYS A 9 15.70 -9.81 -7.14
CA LYS A 9 15.04 -8.55 -6.82
C LYS A 9 13.89 -8.21 -7.76
N LEU A 10 13.89 -8.70 -9.00
CA LEU A 10 12.89 -8.36 -10.00
C LEU A 10 11.48 -8.78 -9.54
N GLY A 11 10.49 -7.94 -9.77
CA GLY A 11 9.10 -8.17 -9.36
C GLY A 11 8.90 -8.16 -7.84
N ILE A 12 7.80 -8.75 -7.38
CA ILE A 12 7.44 -8.77 -5.95
C ILE A 12 7.61 -10.17 -5.36
N ALA A 13 8.19 -10.26 -4.17
CA ALA A 13 8.35 -11.50 -3.40
C ALA A 13 8.96 -12.66 -4.22
N GLY A 14 9.98 -12.37 -5.04
CA GLY A 14 10.77 -13.37 -5.76
C GLY A 14 9.99 -14.13 -6.83
N GLU A 15 8.90 -13.56 -7.36
CA GLU A 15 7.97 -14.26 -8.27
C GLU A 15 8.63 -14.88 -9.51
N TYR A 16 9.76 -14.33 -9.97
CA TYR A 16 10.51 -14.85 -11.12
C TYR A 16 11.56 -15.93 -10.77
N VAL A 17 11.81 -16.19 -9.48
CA VAL A 17 12.85 -17.12 -9.01
C VAL A 17 12.26 -18.25 -8.16
N LYS A 18 11.23 -17.98 -7.36
CA LYS A 18 10.76 -18.87 -6.30
C LYS A 18 10.16 -20.20 -6.79
N GLY A 19 9.54 -20.25 -7.97
CA GLY A 19 8.82 -21.44 -8.42
C GLY A 19 7.73 -21.90 -7.43
N ASN A 20 7.85 -23.11 -6.88
CA ASN A 20 6.97 -23.66 -5.84
C ASN A 20 7.46 -23.41 -4.40
N TYR A 21 8.58 -22.69 -4.22
CA TYR A 21 9.06 -22.26 -2.91
C TYR A 21 8.05 -21.29 -2.28
N SER A 22 7.77 -21.50 -1.00
CA SER A 22 6.85 -20.69 -0.20
C SER A 22 7.57 -20.11 1.00
N ASP A 23 7.65 -18.78 1.07
CA ASP A 23 8.31 -18.05 2.16
C ASP A 23 7.72 -18.49 3.52
N GLY A 24 8.60 -18.83 4.47
CA GLY A 24 8.22 -19.27 5.82
C GLY A 24 7.64 -20.69 5.93
N ILE A 25 7.48 -21.41 4.81
CA ILE A 25 6.95 -22.79 4.77
C ILE A 25 7.99 -23.77 4.20
N SER A 26 8.58 -23.44 3.05
CA SER A 26 9.62 -24.25 2.41
C SER A 26 10.92 -24.24 3.22
N ASN A 27 11.76 -25.25 3.03
CA ASN A 27 13.09 -25.27 3.63
C ASN A 27 13.97 -24.23 2.91
N GLN A 28 14.60 -23.31 3.64
CA GLN A 28 15.44 -22.25 3.06
C GLN A 28 16.59 -22.80 2.21
N HIS A 29 17.07 -24.01 2.52
CA HIS A 29 18.08 -24.71 1.73
C HIS A 29 17.59 -25.17 0.34
N ASP A 30 16.28 -25.21 0.10
CA ASP A 30 15.72 -25.55 -1.21
C ASP A 30 16.02 -24.46 -2.26
N LEU A 31 16.39 -23.25 -1.83
CA LEU A 31 16.60 -22.12 -2.72
C LEU A 31 17.81 -21.25 -2.31
N GLU A 32 18.99 -21.76 -2.67
CA GLU A 32 20.28 -21.12 -2.44
C GLU A 32 20.98 -20.74 -3.74
N GLY A 33 21.86 -19.74 -3.69
CA GLY A 33 22.72 -19.41 -4.81
C GLY A 33 23.91 -18.56 -4.43
N ILE A 34 24.77 -18.32 -5.43
CA ILE A 34 26.04 -17.62 -5.25
C ILE A 34 26.17 -16.50 -6.29
N PRO A 35 26.34 -15.22 -5.87
CA PRO A 35 26.35 -14.09 -6.78
C PRO A 35 27.71 -13.90 -7.46
N MET A 36 28.05 -14.80 -8.39
CA MET A 36 29.29 -14.70 -9.17
C MET A 36 29.14 -15.11 -10.65
N ASN A 37 30.15 -14.74 -11.45
CA ASN A 37 30.22 -15.15 -12.85
C ASN A 37 30.65 -16.62 -12.99
N SER A 38 30.40 -17.20 -14.17
CA SER A 38 30.70 -18.63 -14.41
C SER A 38 32.19 -18.95 -14.34
N THR A 39 33.05 -18.02 -14.74
CA THR A 39 34.51 -18.21 -14.72
C THR A 39 35.01 -18.32 -13.28
N THR A 40 34.61 -17.40 -12.42
CA THR A 40 34.94 -17.40 -10.98
C THR A 40 34.35 -18.63 -10.29
N PHE A 41 33.12 -19.03 -10.62
CA PHE A 41 32.51 -20.23 -10.06
C PHE A 41 33.30 -21.50 -10.41
N ASN A 42 33.66 -21.69 -11.69
CA ASN A 42 34.42 -22.86 -12.15
C ASN A 42 35.86 -22.91 -11.59
N GLN A 43 36.38 -21.79 -11.09
CA GLN A 43 37.69 -21.68 -10.45
C GLN A 43 37.62 -21.76 -8.92
N SER A 44 36.42 -21.70 -8.33
CA SER A 44 36.24 -21.71 -6.88
C SER A 44 36.30 -23.14 -6.35
N SER A 45 36.93 -23.31 -5.19
CA SER A 45 36.88 -24.57 -4.44
C SER A 45 35.49 -24.78 -3.81
N SER A 46 35.17 -26.03 -3.47
CA SER A 46 33.92 -26.36 -2.76
C SER A 46 33.77 -25.56 -1.46
N ALA A 47 34.86 -25.37 -0.71
CA ALA A 47 34.85 -24.56 0.52
C ALA A 47 34.45 -23.10 0.22
N GLN A 48 35.04 -22.49 -0.82
CA GLN A 48 34.69 -21.12 -1.23
C GLN A 48 33.25 -21.00 -1.72
N ILE A 49 32.71 -22.04 -2.36
CA ILE A 49 31.30 -22.06 -2.80
C ILE A 49 30.39 -22.12 -1.58
N CYS A 50 30.65 -23.03 -0.63
CA CYS A 50 29.87 -23.14 0.60
C CYS A 50 29.90 -21.84 1.42
N ASP A 51 31.06 -21.18 1.54
CA ASP A 51 31.21 -19.95 2.32
C ASP A 51 30.49 -18.74 1.70
N GLN A 52 30.27 -18.74 0.39
CA GLN A 52 29.67 -17.61 -0.36
C GLN A 52 28.21 -17.86 -0.74
N GLN A 53 27.71 -19.08 -0.56
CA GLN A 53 26.33 -19.43 -0.81
C GLN A 53 25.41 -18.68 0.15
N ASN A 54 24.29 -18.20 -0.36
CA ASN A 54 23.27 -17.51 0.44
C ASN A 54 21.88 -17.98 0.04
N TYR A 55 20.94 -17.90 0.99
CA TYR A 55 19.52 -18.08 0.72
C TYR A 55 19.02 -16.98 -0.21
N LEU A 56 18.49 -17.34 -1.37
CA LEU A 56 18.05 -16.36 -2.35
C LEU A 56 16.88 -15.51 -1.84
N GLN A 57 16.09 -16.03 -0.90
CA GLN A 57 15.00 -15.31 -0.24
C GLN A 57 15.44 -13.97 0.35
N THR A 58 16.67 -13.89 0.86
CA THR A 58 17.22 -12.66 1.44
C THR A 58 17.30 -11.49 0.45
N TYR A 59 17.27 -11.75 -0.86
CA TYR A 59 17.35 -10.70 -1.88
C TYR A 59 15.98 -10.10 -2.26
N TRP A 60 14.90 -10.89 -2.30
CA TRP A 60 13.55 -10.34 -2.58
C TRP A 60 12.80 -9.88 -1.34
N ASP A 61 13.14 -10.43 -0.17
CA ASP A 61 12.57 -10.04 1.12
C ASP A 61 13.19 -8.72 1.66
N GLN A 62 13.72 -7.88 0.77
CA GLN A 62 14.24 -6.55 1.11
C GLN A 62 13.50 -5.49 0.28
N PRO A 63 12.85 -4.50 0.94
CA PRO A 63 12.56 -4.45 2.40
C PRO A 63 11.69 -5.65 2.83
N LYS A 64 11.73 -6.02 4.12
CA LYS A 64 11.01 -7.20 4.67
C LYS A 64 9.53 -7.19 4.27
N GLY A 65 9.05 -8.32 3.75
CA GLY A 65 7.71 -8.48 3.18
C GLY A 65 7.48 -7.78 1.84
N SER A 66 8.53 -7.23 1.21
CA SER A 66 8.45 -6.25 0.11
C SER A 66 7.53 -5.07 0.47
N ILE A 67 7.68 -4.51 1.68
CA ILE A 67 6.87 -3.40 2.19
C ILE A 67 7.74 -2.15 2.35
N TRP A 68 7.43 -1.08 1.61
CA TRP A 68 8.14 0.19 1.69
C TRP A 68 7.46 1.07 2.72
N HIS A 69 8.19 1.41 3.77
CA HIS A 69 7.65 2.13 4.90
C HIS A 69 7.66 3.64 4.66
N VAL A 70 6.61 4.32 5.13
CA VAL A 70 6.47 5.78 5.08
C VAL A 70 6.25 6.37 6.47
N SER A 71 6.81 7.55 6.69
CA SER A 71 6.64 8.36 7.90
C SER A 71 6.91 9.82 7.57
N ASN A 72 6.02 10.74 7.96
CA ASN A 72 6.21 12.17 7.72
C ASN A 72 5.89 13.03 8.95
N ARG A 73 5.73 12.38 10.11
CA ARG A 73 5.52 13.05 11.38
C ARG A 73 6.85 13.50 11.95
N ASN A 74 6.79 14.43 12.91
CA ASN A 74 7.93 14.90 13.67
C ASN A 74 8.35 13.87 14.73
N VAL A 75 8.76 12.68 14.27
CA VAL A 75 9.14 11.50 15.05
C VAL A 75 10.48 10.97 14.56
N THR A 76 11.13 10.07 15.31
CA THR A 76 12.38 9.43 14.89
C THR A 76 12.16 7.93 14.75
N PRO A 77 12.49 7.31 13.60
CA PRO A 77 13.02 7.95 12.39
C PRO A 77 11.92 8.76 11.66
N THR A 78 12.30 9.93 11.16
CA THR A 78 11.46 10.71 10.23
C THR A 78 11.74 10.23 8.81
N GLY A 79 10.75 10.30 7.94
CA GLY A 79 10.95 9.90 6.55
C GLY A 79 11.81 10.88 5.78
N ASN A 80 12.47 10.35 4.75
CA ASN A 80 13.20 11.14 3.79
C ASN A 80 12.98 10.55 2.38
N ASP A 81 12.75 11.42 1.41
CA ASP A 81 12.59 11.02 0.01
C ASP A 81 13.96 10.96 -0.68
N LEU A 82 14.81 10.04 -0.20
CA LEU A 82 16.12 9.75 -0.77
C LEU A 82 16.21 8.30 -1.28
N PRO A 83 17.10 8.01 -2.25
CA PRO A 83 17.25 6.66 -2.77
C PRO A 83 17.52 5.63 -1.66
N GLY A 84 16.79 4.52 -1.69
CA GLY A 84 16.89 3.46 -0.68
C GLY A 84 16.10 3.72 0.60
N CYS A 85 15.23 4.75 0.64
CA CYS A 85 14.18 4.80 1.65
C CYS A 85 13.19 3.64 1.40
N ALA A 86 12.90 2.88 2.46
CA ALA A 86 12.06 1.67 2.38
C ALA A 86 11.85 1.02 3.75
N LEU A 87 12.89 1.09 4.59
CA LEU A 87 12.95 0.37 5.86
C LEU A 87 12.19 1.11 6.96
N VAL A 88 11.77 0.39 8.01
CA VAL A 88 11.23 1.02 9.22
C VAL A 88 12.20 2.04 9.81
N GLY A 89 13.50 1.71 9.85
CA GLY A 89 14.58 2.58 10.32
C GLY A 89 14.98 3.71 9.37
N ASN A 90 14.52 3.67 8.11
CA ASN A 90 14.78 4.67 7.08
C ASN A 90 13.56 4.77 6.13
N PRO A 91 12.42 5.28 6.61
CA PRO A 91 11.19 5.31 5.83
C PRO A 91 11.24 6.43 4.78
N CYS A 92 10.42 6.30 3.74
CA CYS A 92 10.18 7.40 2.80
C CYS A 92 9.29 8.47 3.45
N ASN A 93 9.42 9.73 3.00
CA ASN A 93 8.59 10.82 3.49
C ASN A 93 7.23 10.88 2.78
N THR A 94 7.14 10.39 1.54
CA THR A 94 5.88 10.39 0.76
C THR A 94 5.54 9.02 0.16
N ILE A 95 4.24 8.77 -0.02
CA ILE A 95 3.74 7.57 -0.71
C ILE A 95 4.15 7.59 -2.19
N GLU A 96 4.11 8.76 -2.82
CA GLU A 96 4.49 8.96 -4.21
C GLU A 96 5.97 8.62 -4.45
N TYR A 97 6.86 9.04 -3.54
CA TYR A 97 8.27 8.70 -3.66
C TYR A 97 8.52 7.21 -3.39
N ALA A 98 7.86 6.63 -2.38
CA ALA A 98 7.92 5.19 -2.14
C ALA A 98 7.50 4.39 -3.38
N PHE A 99 6.46 4.82 -4.12
CA PHE A 99 6.07 4.19 -5.38
C PHE A 99 7.16 4.24 -6.45
N LYS A 100 7.90 5.34 -6.56
CA LYS A 100 9.03 5.44 -7.49
C LYS A 100 10.16 4.52 -7.08
N GLN A 101 10.48 4.46 -5.78
CA GLN A 101 11.50 3.54 -5.26
C GLN A 101 11.14 2.08 -5.53
N ILE A 102 9.88 1.69 -5.34
CA ILE A 102 9.42 0.32 -5.66
C ILE A 102 9.68 0.01 -7.14
N SER A 103 9.22 0.86 -8.07
CA SER A 103 9.44 0.64 -9.50
C SER A 103 10.94 0.63 -9.85
N LEU A 104 11.73 1.53 -9.27
CA LEU A 104 13.17 1.57 -9.50
C LEU A 104 13.90 0.33 -8.99
N GLU A 105 13.59 -0.13 -7.78
CA GLU A 105 14.30 -1.26 -7.15
C GLU A 105 13.83 -2.63 -7.67
N LYS A 106 12.56 -2.73 -8.07
CA LYS A 106 11.94 -3.99 -8.51
C LYS A 106 11.85 -4.15 -10.02
N GLU A 107 11.93 -3.05 -10.79
CA GLU A 107 11.83 -3.08 -12.25
C GLU A 107 12.95 -2.29 -12.95
N PHE A 108 13.91 -1.76 -12.18
CA PHE A 108 15.06 -0.98 -12.68
C PHE A 108 14.69 0.31 -13.43
N SER A 109 13.45 0.80 -13.26
CA SER A 109 12.95 2.05 -13.85
C SER A 109 11.80 2.61 -13.02
N GLU A 110 11.82 3.92 -12.70
CA GLU A 110 10.77 4.58 -11.92
C GLU A 110 9.38 4.53 -12.56
N THR A 111 9.30 4.28 -13.88
CA THR A 111 8.06 4.25 -14.66
C THR A 111 7.67 2.85 -15.13
N ALA A 112 8.46 1.83 -14.78
CA ALA A 112 8.10 0.47 -15.11
C ALA A 112 7.00 -0.05 -14.16
N THR A 113 6.10 -0.84 -14.75
CA THR A 113 4.96 -1.42 -14.05
C THR A 113 5.38 -2.58 -13.18
N THR A 114 4.86 -2.62 -11.96
CA THR A 114 5.05 -3.69 -10.97
C THR A 114 3.75 -4.45 -10.77
N SER A 115 3.84 -5.75 -10.48
CA SER A 115 2.68 -6.60 -10.20
C SER A 115 1.86 -6.09 -9.00
N GLU A 116 2.53 -5.55 -7.98
CA GLU A 116 1.92 -5.02 -6.77
C GLU A 116 2.82 -3.97 -6.10
N LYS A 117 2.21 -2.98 -5.42
CA LYS A 117 2.93 -2.03 -4.56
C LYS A 117 2.40 -2.08 -3.13
N ARG A 118 3.30 -2.23 -2.16
CA ARG A 118 2.98 -2.31 -0.72
C ARG A 118 3.60 -1.16 0.04
N ILE A 119 2.76 -0.40 0.74
CA ILE A 119 3.15 0.72 1.59
C ILE A 119 2.88 0.36 3.04
N GLY A 120 3.92 0.42 3.86
CA GLY A 120 3.85 0.24 5.31
C GLY A 120 3.74 1.58 6.01
N ILE A 121 2.69 1.82 6.79
CA ILE A 121 2.65 2.93 7.73
C ILE A 121 3.41 2.50 8.99
N THR A 122 4.44 3.25 9.37
CA THR A 122 5.22 2.94 10.58
C THR A 122 4.35 3.03 11.85
N GLU A 123 4.83 2.46 12.95
CA GLU A 123 4.15 2.54 14.27
C GLU A 123 3.85 3.98 14.73
N TYR A 124 4.61 4.96 14.23
CA TYR A 124 4.43 6.37 14.56
C TYR A 124 3.30 7.06 13.78
N GLY A 125 2.75 6.36 12.78
CA GLY A 125 1.68 6.85 11.91
C GLY A 125 2.17 7.71 10.74
N PHE A 126 1.21 8.18 9.94
CA PHE A 126 1.45 9.00 8.75
C PHE A 126 0.33 10.02 8.56
N ASP A 127 0.70 11.22 8.15
CA ASP A 127 -0.24 12.33 7.91
C ASP A 127 -0.46 12.53 6.41
N LEU A 128 -1.68 12.29 5.95
CA LEU A 128 -2.10 12.64 4.61
C LEU A 128 -2.45 14.14 4.56
N ASN A 129 -1.49 14.93 4.10
CA ASN A 129 -1.62 16.40 4.02
C ASN A 129 -2.29 16.88 2.74
N SER A 130 -2.72 15.99 1.84
CA SER A 130 -3.47 16.30 0.61
C SER A 130 -4.14 15.03 0.08
N PRO A 131 -5.33 15.10 -0.53
CA PRO A 131 -5.97 13.96 -1.17
C PRO A 131 -5.10 13.30 -2.26
N ILE A 132 -5.00 11.96 -2.19
CA ILE A 132 -4.27 11.12 -3.14
C ILE A 132 -5.22 10.36 -4.06
N GLN A 133 -4.75 10.14 -5.30
CA GLN A 133 -5.50 9.41 -6.31
C GLN A 133 -4.59 8.40 -7.00
N PHE A 134 -4.95 7.14 -6.86
CA PHE A 134 -4.30 6.02 -7.52
C PHE A 134 -4.91 5.76 -8.89
N LYS A 135 -4.02 5.64 -9.87
CA LYS A 135 -4.31 5.31 -11.27
C LYS A 135 -3.25 4.36 -11.76
N SER A 136 -3.61 3.37 -12.57
CA SER A 136 -2.62 2.43 -13.12
C SER A 136 -1.55 3.15 -13.95
N SER A 137 -1.92 4.21 -14.66
CA SER A 137 -1.04 5.05 -15.47
C SER A 137 0.01 5.87 -14.70
N SER A 138 -0.25 6.24 -13.45
CA SER A 138 0.66 7.05 -12.61
C SER A 138 1.26 6.28 -11.44
N SER A 139 0.58 5.24 -10.96
CA SER A 139 1.03 4.39 -9.87
C SER A 139 1.92 3.26 -10.37
N TYR A 140 1.92 2.99 -11.69
CA TYR A 140 2.68 1.90 -12.33
C TYR A 140 2.44 0.55 -11.65
N SER A 141 1.20 0.30 -11.23
CA SER A 141 0.71 -0.97 -10.71
C SER A 141 -0.81 -0.94 -10.71
N ILE A 142 -1.43 -2.12 -10.81
CA ILE A 142 -2.88 -2.29 -10.65
C ILE A 142 -3.26 -2.76 -9.25
N VAL A 143 -2.33 -3.24 -8.43
CA VAL A 143 -2.58 -3.69 -7.05
C VAL A 143 -1.81 -2.79 -6.10
N ILE A 144 -2.53 -2.07 -5.26
CA ILE A 144 -1.96 -1.16 -4.27
C ILE A 144 -2.43 -1.59 -2.90
N LYS A 145 -1.48 -1.76 -1.97
CA LYS A 145 -1.77 -2.10 -0.59
C LYS A 145 -1.18 -1.06 0.34
N ILE A 146 -2.01 -0.49 1.21
CA ILE A 146 -1.60 0.31 2.36
C ILE A 146 -1.80 -0.55 3.59
N MET A 147 -0.79 -0.70 4.42
CA MET A 147 -0.83 -1.64 5.53
C MET A 147 -0.05 -1.12 6.73
N LYS A 148 -0.34 -1.65 7.92
CA LYS A 148 0.51 -1.41 9.09
C LYS A 148 1.93 -1.91 8.87
N GLN A 149 2.84 -1.42 9.71
CA GLN A 149 4.25 -1.79 9.70
C GLN A 149 4.43 -3.31 9.62
N LEU A 150 5.19 -3.75 8.62
CA LEU A 150 5.59 -5.15 8.40
C LEU A 150 4.40 -6.14 8.35
N TYR A 151 3.21 -5.70 7.94
CA TYR A 151 1.98 -6.51 7.91
C TYR A 151 2.16 -7.87 7.21
N GLY A 152 1.66 -8.93 7.84
CA GLY A 152 1.73 -10.29 7.31
C GLY A 152 3.07 -11.01 7.53
N THR A 153 4.05 -10.34 8.16
CA THR A 153 5.32 -10.96 8.57
C THR A 153 5.29 -11.34 10.05
N ASP A 154 6.32 -12.06 10.49
CA ASP A 154 6.62 -12.38 11.90
C ASP A 154 7.03 -11.14 12.73
N GLU A 155 7.38 -10.04 12.09
CA GLU A 155 7.75 -8.76 12.71
C GLU A 155 6.65 -7.68 12.58
N GLN A 156 5.44 -8.07 12.16
CA GLN A 156 4.34 -7.11 12.06
C GLN A 156 4.06 -6.43 13.41
N MET A 157 3.76 -5.13 13.39
CA MET A 157 3.35 -4.45 14.62
C MET A 157 2.04 -5.04 15.16
N ALA A 158 1.90 -5.11 16.49
CA ALA A 158 0.71 -5.69 17.13
C ALA A 158 -0.55 -4.86 16.86
N GLU A 159 -0.46 -3.57 17.18
CA GLU A 159 -1.54 -2.59 17.00
C GLU A 159 -1.80 -2.24 15.53
N GLN A 160 -2.82 -1.44 15.28
CA GLN A 160 -3.03 -0.81 13.98
C GLN A 160 -2.13 0.43 13.83
N ALA A 161 -1.72 0.75 12.61
CA ALA A 161 -0.98 1.99 12.34
C ALA A 161 -1.95 3.15 12.07
N GLU A 162 -1.59 4.37 12.49
CA GLU A 162 -2.46 5.55 12.34
C GLU A 162 -2.21 6.28 11.01
N LEU A 163 -3.28 6.53 10.26
CA LEU A 163 -3.30 7.39 9.08
C LEU A 163 -4.21 8.59 9.34
N LYS A 164 -3.64 9.79 9.46
CA LYS A 164 -4.40 11.01 9.76
C LYS A 164 -4.62 11.84 8.50
N LEU A 165 -5.85 12.28 8.27
CA LEU A 165 -6.20 13.22 7.21
C LEU A 165 -6.12 14.65 7.76
N ASN A 166 -5.23 15.47 7.21
CA ASN A 166 -5.04 16.87 7.61
C ASN A 166 -5.67 17.81 6.58
N LYS A 167 -6.93 18.17 6.78
CA LYS A 167 -7.63 19.16 5.93
C LYS A 167 -7.12 20.58 6.17
N GLY A 168 -6.75 20.91 7.41
CA GLY A 168 -6.31 22.25 7.81
C GLY A 168 -7.47 23.21 8.12
N GLY A 169 -8.63 22.69 8.52
CA GLY A 169 -9.82 23.47 8.90
C GLY A 169 -10.95 23.45 7.88
N ASP A 170 -12.17 23.78 8.33
CA ASP A 170 -13.41 23.71 7.55
C ASP A 170 -13.38 24.53 6.24
N ALA A 171 -12.74 25.70 6.29
CA ALA A 171 -12.63 26.62 5.14
C ALA A 171 -11.48 26.27 4.16
N SER A 172 -10.74 25.19 4.42
CA SER A 172 -9.63 24.76 3.56
C SER A 172 -10.10 24.39 2.15
N LEU A 173 -9.32 24.80 1.16
CA LEU A 173 -9.58 24.57 -0.26
C LEU A 173 -8.97 23.26 -0.79
N ILE A 174 -8.32 22.46 0.08
CA ILE A 174 -7.52 21.30 -0.34
C ILE A 174 -8.33 20.19 -1.02
N GLU A 175 -9.64 20.13 -0.75
CA GLU A 175 -10.58 19.17 -1.32
C GLU A 175 -11.16 19.63 -2.67
N ILE A 176 -10.91 20.87 -3.11
CA ILE A 176 -11.46 21.39 -4.36
C ILE A 176 -10.95 20.58 -5.56
N GLY A 177 -11.89 20.06 -6.36
CA GLY A 177 -11.59 19.24 -7.53
C GLY A 177 -11.14 17.82 -7.21
N LYS A 178 -11.14 17.41 -5.94
CA LYS A 178 -10.79 16.05 -5.50
C LYS A 178 -12.05 15.22 -5.30
N GLN A 179 -11.93 13.92 -5.52
CA GLN A 179 -13.07 12.99 -5.48
C GLN A 179 -13.15 12.18 -4.18
N GLY A 180 -12.05 12.12 -3.43
CA GLY A 180 -11.92 11.52 -2.10
C GLY A 180 -10.50 11.69 -1.59
N TRP A 181 -10.29 11.58 -0.28
CA TRP A 181 -8.96 11.67 0.33
C TRP A 181 -8.02 10.57 -0.15
N ILE A 182 -8.55 9.37 -0.34
CA ILE A 182 -7.91 8.23 -0.97
C ILE A 182 -8.83 7.77 -2.09
N SER A 183 -8.41 7.98 -3.34
CA SER A 183 -9.20 7.58 -4.51
C SER A 183 -8.51 6.49 -5.31
N ALA A 184 -9.27 5.57 -5.89
CA ALA A 184 -8.76 4.58 -6.83
C ALA A 184 -9.63 4.52 -8.11
N ILE A 185 -8.97 4.57 -9.27
CA ILE A 185 -9.59 4.54 -10.60
C ILE A 185 -8.75 3.70 -11.57
N GLU A 186 -9.21 3.53 -12.82
CA GLU A 186 -8.45 2.84 -13.89
C GLU A 186 -8.10 1.39 -13.54
N GLY A 187 -9.03 0.68 -12.88
CA GLY A 187 -8.90 -0.74 -12.56
C GLY A 187 -8.00 -1.03 -11.35
N ILE A 188 -7.67 -0.03 -10.54
CA ILE A 188 -6.88 -0.22 -9.31
C ILE A 188 -7.64 -1.11 -8.33
N LYS A 189 -6.98 -2.16 -7.86
CA LYS A 189 -7.34 -2.92 -6.66
C LYS A 189 -6.62 -2.30 -5.46
N LEU A 190 -7.37 -1.58 -4.62
CA LEU A 190 -6.86 -0.98 -3.40
C LEU A 190 -7.15 -1.89 -2.21
N SER A 191 -6.13 -2.24 -1.43
CA SER A 191 -6.30 -2.91 -0.14
C SER A 191 -5.75 -2.06 1.00
N ILE A 192 -6.50 -1.94 2.11
CA ILE A 192 -6.05 -1.27 3.33
C ILE A 192 -6.13 -2.26 4.49
N ASN A 193 -5.02 -2.49 5.21
CA ASN A 193 -4.92 -3.57 6.19
C ASN A 193 -4.30 -3.09 7.52
N GLY A 194 -5.06 -3.22 8.61
CA GLY A 194 -4.56 -2.90 9.95
C GLY A 194 -4.32 -1.41 10.20
N ILE A 195 -5.16 -0.53 9.64
CA ILE A 195 -4.99 0.92 9.74
C ILE A 195 -6.13 1.55 10.55
N ILE A 196 -5.82 2.51 11.42
CA ILE A 196 -6.80 3.44 11.99
C ILE A 196 -6.73 4.73 11.17
N ILE A 197 -7.84 5.12 10.56
CA ILE A 197 -7.98 6.36 9.81
C ILE A 197 -8.68 7.39 10.70
N ILE A 198 -7.98 8.50 10.97
CA ILE A 198 -8.49 9.63 11.76
C ILE A 198 -8.43 10.93 10.96
N THR A 199 -9.03 11.99 11.49
CA THR A 199 -8.96 13.34 10.90
C THR A 199 -8.43 14.35 11.91
N ASP A 200 -8.08 15.53 11.41
CA ASP A 200 -7.87 16.72 12.23
C ASP A 200 -9.18 17.36 12.76
N GLN A 201 -10.31 16.63 12.72
CA GLN A 201 -11.65 17.04 13.12
C GLN A 201 -12.31 18.11 12.23
N SER A 202 -11.67 18.50 11.13
CA SER A 202 -12.30 19.41 10.16
C SER A 202 -13.46 18.72 9.42
N LYS A 203 -14.45 19.52 9.00
CA LYS A 203 -15.55 19.06 8.16
C LYS A 203 -15.06 18.67 6.76
N LEU A 204 -15.03 17.38 6.47
CA LEU A 204 -14.69 16.83 5.16
C LEU A 204 -15.87 16.99 4.20
N THR A 205 -15.62 17.45 2.97
CA THR A 205 -16.67 17.64 1.93
C THR A 205 -16.63 16.56 0.84
N ILE A 206 -15.63 15.69 0.90
CA ILE A 206 -15.41 14.55 0.02
C ILE A 206 -15.28 13.27 0.86
N PRO A 207 -15.50 12.08 0.28
CA PRO A 207 -15.29 10.79 0.94
C PRO A 207 -13.86 10.64 1.44
N ILE A 208 -13.67 9.79 2.45
CA ILE A 208 -12.33 9.35 2.82
C ILE A 208 -11.81 8.40 1.76
N ILE A 209 -12.58 7.37 1.41
CA ILE A 209 -12.26 6.44 0.34
C ILE A 209 -13.27 6.64 -0.79
N ASN A 210 -12.79 6.91 -2.00
CA ASN A 210 -13.64 6.98 -3.19
C ASN A 210 -13.15 6.03 -4.30
N ILE A 211 -13.98 5.06 -4.65
CA ILE A 211 -13.69 4.09 -5.70
C ILE A 211 -14.64 4.38 -6.85
N TYR A 212 -14.10 4.73 -8.02
CA TYR A 212 -14.92 5.08 -9.16
C TYR A 212 -14.25 4.73 -10.48
N ASN A 213 -15.03 4.78 -11.56
CA ASN A 213 -14.69 4.24 -12.88
C ASN A 213 -14.50 2.70 -12.87
N SER A 214 -14.61 2.09 -14.05
CA SER A 214 -14.83 0.65 -14.19
C SER A 214 -13.69 -0.21 -13.61
N ASN A 215 -14.08 -1.33 -12.99
CA ASN A 215 -13.25 -2.44 -12.51
C ASN A 215 -12.28 -2.16 -11.34
N SER A 216 -12.27 -0.96 -10.74
CA SER A 216 -11.53 -0.74 -9.49
C SER A 216 -12.13 -1.54 -8.33
N GLN A 217 -11.32 -2.01 -7.39
CA GLN A 217 -11.75 -2.87 -6.27
C GLN A 217 -11.27 -2.31 -4.93
N LEU A 218 -11.97 -2.66 -3.85
CA LEU A 218 -11.62 -2.25 -2.49
C LEU A 218 -11.67 -3.41 -1.52
N ASP A 219 -10.55 -3.69 -0.86
CA ASP A 219 -10.42 -4.67 0.21
C ASP A 219 -9.98 -3.98 1.51
N LEU A 220 -10.85 -3.90 2.50
CA LEU A 220 -10.52 -3.40 3.83
C LEU A 220 -10.47 -4.56 4.83
N ASN A 221 -9.38 -4.66 5.59
CA ASN A 221 -9.22 -5.66 6.63
C ASN A 221 -8.70 -5.03 7.91
N SER A 222 -9.46 -5.14 9.01
CA SER A 222 -9.08 -4.57 10.30
C SER A 222 -8.76 -3.08 10.15
N VAL A 223 -9.73 -2.32 9.61
CA VAL A 223 -9.62 -0.88 9.40
C VAL A 223 -10.62 -0.17 10.30
N THR A 224 -10.14 0.80 11.06
CA THR A 224 -10.97 1.62 11.95
C THR A 224 -11.08 3.01 11.36
N PHE A 225 -12.29 3.56 11.30
CA PHE A 225 -12.53 4.97 10.99
C PHE A 225 -13.02 5.64 12.27
N SER A 226 -12.28 6.64 12.75
CA SER A 226 -12.55 7.27 14.05
C SER A 226 -12.42 8.79 13.98
N GLY A 227 -13.37 9.50 14.61
CA GLY A 227 -13.38 10.96 14.67
C GLY A 227 -13.55 11.60 13.29
N ILE A 228 -14.61 11.25 12.57
CA ILE A 228 -14.86 11.70 11.19
C ILE A 228 -16.06 12.64 11.14
N ASN A 229 -15.85 13.86 10.64
CA ASN A 229 -16.91 14.84 10.42
C ASN A 229 -17.15 15.00 8.90
N LEU A 230 -18.12 14.29 8.34
CA LEU A 230 -18.45 14.34 6.91
C LEU A 230 -19.62 15.29 6.65
N SER A 231 -19.38 16.37 5.90
CA SER A 231 -20.36 17.43 5.62
C SER A 231 -20.37 17.82 4.12
N PRO A 232 -20.83 16.95 3.21
CA PRO A 232 -20.88 17.21 1.77
C PRO A 232 -21.88 18.35 1.45
N THR A 233 -21.51 19.22 0.51
CA THR A 233 -22.27 20.44 0.23
C THR A 233 -23.18 20.35 -1.00
N SER A 234 -22.78 19.62 -2.05
CA SER A 234 -23.50 19.55 -3.32
C SER A 234 -24.42 18.32 -3.44
N GLU A 235 -23.91 17.16 -3.08
CA GLU A 235 -24.57 15.86 -3.29
C GLU A 235 -24.30 14.91 -2.13
N ALA A 236 -25.08 13.83 -2.07
CA ALA A 236 -24.90 12.83 -1.04
C ALA A 236 -23.63 12.01 -1.26
N LYS A 237 -22.79 11.96 -0.23
CA LYS A 237 -21.55 11.18 -0.20
C LYS A 237 -21.50 10.34 1.06
N GLY A 238 -20.73 9.25 1.01
CA GLY A 238 -20.36 8.49 2.20
C GLY A 238 -18.90 8.64 2.57
N ILE A 239 -18.52 8.12 3.74
CA ILE A 239 -17.11 8.04 4.17
C ILE A 239 -16.36 7.13 3.21
N ILE A 240 -16.95 5.98 2.93
CA ILE A 240 -16.57 5.11 1.82
C ILE A 240 -17.62 5.31 0.73
N HIS A 241 -17.20 5.78 -0.43
CA HIS A 241 -18.07 6.00 -1.59
C HIS A 241 -17.57 5.12 -2.74
N ILE A 242 -18.44 4.28 -3.28
CA ILE A 242 -18.12 3.34 -4.36
C ILE A 242 -19.13 3.54 -5.48
N ASN A 243 -18.64 3.92 -6.68
CA ASN A 243 -19.41 3.84 -7.91
C ASN A 243 -19.23 2.44 -8.51
N ILE A 244 -20.27 1.63 -8.31
CA ILE A 244 -20.35 0.24 -8.68
C ILE A 244 -20.45 0.12 -10.20
N ASN A 245 -19.39 -0.44 -10.80
CA ASN A 245 -19.40 -0.92 -12.17
C ASN A 245 -18.62 -2.26 -12.25
N ASN A 246 -19.32 -3.37 -12.01
CA ASN A 246 -18.76 -4.73 -11.94
C ASN A 246 -17.59 -4.89 -10.95
N GLN A 247 -17.72 -4.25 -9.79
CA GLN A 247 -16.67 -4.20 -8.77
C GLN A 247 -16.92 -5.23 -7.66
N GLN A 248 -15.83 -5.76 -7.11
CA GLN A 248 -15.84 -6.47 -5.84
C GLN A 248 -15.38 -5.51 -4.75
N PHE A 249 -16.09 -5.50 -3.64
CA PHE A 249 -15.60 -4.86 -2.43
C PHE A 249 -15.79 -5.77 -1.21
N ASN A 250 -14.77 -5.82 -0.36
CA ASN A 250 -14.74 -6.64 0.84
C ASN A 250 -14.39 -5.77 2.04
N LEU A 251 -15.21 -5.81 3.09
CA LEU A 251 -14.89 -5.22 4.40
C LEU A 251 -14.87 -6.34 5.42
N PHE A 252 -13.72 -6.54 6.06
CA PHE A 252 -13.51 -7.56 7.09
C PHE A 252 -13.04 -6.90 8.38
N ASN A 253 -13.72 -7.17 9.50
CA ASN A 253 -13.32 -6.68 10.84
C ASN A 253 -13.11 -5.14 10.87
N CYS A 254 -13.98 -4.38 10.21
CA CYS A 254 -13.86 -2.92 10.14
C CYS A 254 -14.75 -2.24 11.18
N THR A 255 -14.26 -1.16 11.78
CA THR A 255 -14.95 -0.39 12.83
C THR A 255 -15.17 1.04 12.39
N PHE A 256 -16.33 1.60 12.74
CA PHE A 256 -16.67 3.00 12.53
C PHE A 256 -17.17 3.58 13.85
N GLU A 257 -16.45 4.55 14.39
CA GLU A 257 -16.72 5.17 15.69
C GLU A 257 -16.53 6.68 15.62
N ASP A 258 -17.20 7.42 16.50
CA ASP A 258 -17.13 8.88 16.55
C ASP A 258 -17.33 9.55 15.18
N ILE A 259 -18.43 9.17 14.52
CA ILE A 259 -18.80 9.61 13.17
C ILE A 259 -19.92 10.64 13.23
N GLU A 260 -19.67 11.84 12.71
CA GLU A 260 -20.68 12.87 12.47
C GLU A 260 -20.91 13.04 10.97
N ILE A 261 -22.18 13.00 10.54
CA ILE A 261 -22.57 13.21 9.14
C ILE A 261 -23.63 14.30 9.08
N GLU A 262 -23.35 15.36 8.33
CA GLU A 262 -24.21 16.55 8.19
C GLU A 262 -24.52 16.88 6.71
N ASN A 263 -25.36 17.90 6.51
CA ASN A 263 -25.69 18.49 5.21
C ASN A 263 -26.26 17.47 4.21
N LYS A 264 -25.69 17.39 3.00
CA LYS A 264 -26.13 16.42 1.99
C LYS A 264 -25.63 15.01 2.27
N GLY A 265 -24.77 14.83 3.27
CA GLY A 265 -24.28 13.53 3.71
C GLY A 265 -25.42 12.60 4.12
N GLY A 266 -25.12 11.31 4.24
CA GLY A 266 -26.13 10.38 4.78
C GLY A 266 -25.64 9.01 5.21
N ASN A 267 -24.55 8.48 4.66
CA ASN A 267 -24.17 7.10 4.94
C ASN A 267 -22.67 6.97 5.26
N VAL A 268 -22.32 6.07 6.18
CA VAL A 268 -20.93 5.65 6.38
C VAL A 268 -20.39 5.00 5.10
N ILE A 269 -21.19 4.11 4.50
CA ILE A 269 -20.87 3.45 3.23
C ILE A 269 -21.94 3.82 2.21
N ARG A 270 -21.53 4.40 1.09
CA ARG A 270 -22.40 4.73 -0.04
C ARG A 270 -21.99 3.91 -1.25
N LEU A 271 -22.94 3.11 -1.72
CA LEU A 271 -22.85 2.33 -2.94
C LEU A 271 -23.74 2.98 -4.00
N LEU A 272 -23.16 3.40 -5.11
CA LEU A 272 -23.86 4.06 -6.22
C LEU A 272 -23.76 3.16 -7.45
N ASN A 273 -24.89 2.73 -8.03
CA ASN A 273 -24.91 1.87 -9.21
C ASN A 273 -25.60 2.60 -10.37
N GLU A 274 -24.91 3.58 -10.96
CA GLU A 274 -25.45 4.38 -12.07
C GLU A 274 -25.64 3.58 -13.35
N ASP A 275 -24.79 2.56 -13.56
CA ASP A 275 -24.77 1.75 -14.79
C ASP A 275 -25.66 0.49 -14.69
N GLU A 276 -26.44 0.33 -13.61
CA GLU A 276 -27.26 -0.88 -13.32
C GLU A 276 -26.48 -2.20 -13.43
N SER A 277 -25.18 -2.16 -13.09
CA SER A 277 -24.27 -3.29 -13.22
C SER A 277 -24.45 -4.32 -12.08
N ASN A 278 -24.05 -5.57 -12.33
CA ASN A 278 -23.97 -6.58 -11.29
C ASN A 278 -22.80 -6.29 -10.35
N TYR A 279 -22.95 -6.60 -9.07
CA TYR A 279 -21.86 -6.44 -8.10
C TYR A 279 -21.92 -7.47 -6.99
N SER A 280 -20.78 -7.65 -6.32
CA SER A 280 -20.66 -8.51 -5.14
C SER A 280 -20.09 -7.71 -3.98
N ALA A 281 -20.77 -7.81 -2.84
CA ALA A 281 -20.46 -7.14 -1.60
C ALA A 281 -20.31 -8.20 -0.51
N ILE A 282 -19.15 -8.25 0.15
CA ILE A 282 -18.95 -9.13 1.30
C ILE A 282 -18.59 -8.28 2.52
N PHE A 283 -19.49 -8.25 3.48
CA PHE A 283 -19.29 -7.65 4.80
C PHE A 283 -19.13 -8.79 5.81
N LYS A 284 -18.01 -8.83 6.52
CA LYS A 284 -17.68 -9.90 7.47
C LYS A 284 -17.05 -9.36 8.74
#